data_AF-A0A7C8ZPQ7-F1
#
_entry.id   AF-A0A7C8ZPQ7-F1
#
_cell.length_a   1.000
_cell.length_b   1.000
_cell.length_c   1.000
_cell.angle_alpha   90.00
_cell.angle_beta   90.00
_cell.angle_gamma   90.00
#
_symmetry.space_group_name_H-M   'P 1'
#
loop_
_entity.id
_entity.type
_entity.pdbx_description
1 polymer ?
#
loop_
_entity_poly.entity_id
_entity_poly.type
_entity_poly.pdbx_seq_one_letter_code
_entity_poly.pdbx_strand_id
1 'polypeptide(L)'
;NTNPGYVDGEGRLRILPYHDFNLSPHGCNRCPPNMCKGLIIQRLLSEEGTKKFIYLGDGIGDYCPSLKLREGDHVMPRKNFPVWDLISSNPRLIKAMIHEWTDGGDLE
;
A
#
# COMPACT_ATOMS: atom_id res chain seq x y z
N ASN A 1 9.99 -0.05 -8.93
CA ASN A 1 8.68 -0.72 -8.74
C ASN A 1 7.56 0.21 -9.17
N THR A 2 7.31 0.34 -10.47
CA THR A 2 6.27 1.21 -11.02
C THR A 2 5.39 0.44 -12.00
N ASN A 3 4.21 0.97 -12.30
CA ASN A 3 3.38 0.47 -13.38
C ASN A 3 4.16 0.57 -14.70
N PRO A 4 4.19 -0.48 -15.53
CA PRO A 4 4.75 -0.38 -16.87
C PRO A 4 3.98 0.68 -17.66
N GLY A 5 4.66 1.39 -18.55
CA GLY A 5 4.01 2.38 -19.38
C GLY A 5 4.86 2.82 -20.55
N TYR A 6 4.21 3.39 -21.55
CA TYR A 6 4.82 3.89 -22.78
C TYR A 6 3.99 5.03 -23.37
N VAL A 7 4.59 5.84 -24.24
CA VAL A 7 3.86 6.85 -25.03
C VAL A 7 3.49 6.22 -26.37
N ASP A 8 2.21 6.27 -26.74
CA ASP A 8 1.73 5.70 -27.99
C ASP A 8 2.00 6.59 -29.22
N GLY A 9 1.66 6.10 -30.42
CA GLY A 9 1.86 6.83 -31.68
C GLY A 9 1.03 8.12 -31.80
N GLU A 10 0.04 8.34 -30.93
CA GLU A 10 -0.76 9.56 -30.85
C GLU A 10 -0.20 10.52 -29.77
N GLY A 11 0.93 10.20 -29.15
CA GLY A 11 1.57 11.01 -28.12
C GLY A 11 0.93 10.86 -26.73
N ARG A 12 0.09 9.84 -26.48
CA ARG A 12 -0.60 9.65 -25.20
C ARG A 12 0.18 8.71 -24.29
N LEU A 13 0.29 9.05 -22.99
CA LEU A 13 0.85 8.17 -21.98
C LEU A 13 -0.13 7.00 -21.70
N ARG A 14 0.33 5.78 -21.95
CA ARG A 14 -0.36 4.53 -21.61
C ARG A 14 0.28 3.94 -20.36
N ILE A 15 -0.53 3.75 -19.32
CA ILE A 15 -0.13 3.09 -18.07
C ILE A 15 -0.80 1.71 -18.05
N LEU A 16 0.01 0.67 -17.99
CA LEU A 16 -0.41 -0.72 -17.90
C LEU A 16 -0.63 -1.12 -16.43
N PRO A 17 -1.47 -2.13 -16.16
CA PRO A 17 -1.66 -2.62 -14.80
C PRO A 17 -0.36 -3.22 -14.24
N TYR A 18 -0.19 -3.16 -12.92
CA TYR A 18 0.97 -3.74 -12.25
C TYR A 18 0.92 -5.27 -12.26
N HIS A 19 -0.27 -5.82 -12.03
CA HIS A 19 -0.53 -7.25 -12.21
C HIS A 19 -1.17 -7.47 -13.59
N ASP A 20 -0.60 -8.39 -14.36
CA ASP A 20 -1.15 -8.77 -15.66
C ASP A 20 -2.47 -9.55 -15.50
N PHE A 21 -3.54 -9.02 -16.08
CA PHE A 21 -4.88 -9.62 -16.02
C PHE A 21 -5.00 -10.93 -16.79
N ASN A 22 -4.10 -11.17 -17.76
CA ASN A 22 -4.19 -12.32 -18.65
C ASN A 22 -3.43 -13.55 -18.13
N LEU A 23 -2.60 -13.38 -17.10
CA LEU A 23 -1.82 -14.47 -16.53
C LEU A 23 -2.59 -15.18 -15.41
N SER A 24 -2.78 -14.49 -14.29
CA SER A 24 -3.56 -15.01 -13.16
C SER A 24 -3.86 -13.89 -12.16
N PRO A 25 -4.98 -13.98 -11.42
CA PRO A 25 -5.25 -13.07 -10.32
C PRO A 25 -4.13 -13.15 -9.27
N HIS A 26 -3.76 -12.01 -8.70
CA HIS A 26 -2.70 -11.92 -7.67
C HIS A 26 -3.06 -12.58 -6.32
N GLY A 27 -4.26 -13.16 -6.20
CA GLY A 27 -4.68 -13.95 -5.03
C GLY A 27 -5.08 -13.14 -3.80
N CYS A 28 -5.07 -11.80 -3.85
CA CYS A 28 -5.59 -10.96 -2.77
C CYS A 28 -7.06 -10.59 -3.00
N ASN A 29 -7.94 -11.03 -2.11
CA ASN A 29 -9.39 -10.79 -2.21
C ASN A 29 -9.83 -9.36 -1.83
N ARG A 30 -8.90 -8.48 -1.44
CA ARG A 30 -9.20 -7.10 -0.99
C ARG A 30 -8.81 -6.04 -2.01
N CYS A 31 -7.83 -6.33 -2.86
CA CYS A 31 -7.26 -5.35 -3.77
C CYS A 31 -7.89 -5.48 -5.15
N PRO A 32 -8.01 -4.38 -5.89
CA PRO A 32 -8.44 -4.44 -7.28
C PRO A 32 -7.46 -5.30 -8.11
N PRO A 33 -7.90 -5.84 -9.26
CA PRO A 33 -7.05 -6.68 -10.09
C PRO A 33 -5.74 -5.99 -10.51
N ASN A 34 -5.77 -4.66 -10.73
CA ASN A 34 -4.65 -3.90 -11.30
C ASN A 34 -3.41 -3.82 -10.43
N MET A 35 -3.57 -3.74 -9.11
CA MET A 35 -2.44 -3.56 -8.18
C MET A 35 -2.81 -3.98 -6.76
N CYS A 36 -1.97 -4.81 -6.14
CA CYS A 36 -1.99 -5.10 -4.72
C CYS A 36 -0.73 -4.51 -4.06
N LYS A 37 -0.87 -3.32 -3.45
CA LYS A 37 0.23 -2.68 -2.71
C LYS A 37 0.77 -3.57 -1.57
N GLY A 38 -0.07 -4.44 -1.01
CA GLY A 38 0.35 -5.40 0.02
C GLY A 38 1.37 -6.42 -0.48
N LEU A 39 1.19 -6.97 -1.68
CA LEU A 39 2.19 -7.88 -2.27
C LEU A 39 3.50 -7.15 -2.59
N ILE A 40 3.40 -5.90 -3.04
CA ILE A 40 4.58 -5.05 -3.29
C ILE A 40 5.37 -4.86 -1.99
N ILE A 41 4.70 -4.50 -0.88
CA ILE A 41 5.34 -4.34 0.42
C ILE A 41 5.94 -5.66 0.91
N GLN A 42 5.25 -6.80 0.79
CA GLN A 42 5.81 -8.10 1.18
C GLN A 42 7.10 -8.43 0.42
N ARG A 43 7.14 -8.14 -0.88
CA ARG A 43 8.35 -8.33 -1.70
C ARG A 43 9.49 -7.44 -1.22
N LEU A 44 9.22 -6.14 -1.03
CA LEU A 44 10.22 -5.18 -0.52
C LEU A 44 10.75 -5.58 0.86
N LEU A 45 9.89 -6.03 1.77
CA LEU A 45 10.31 -6.51 3.10
C LEU A 45 11.23 -7.73 3.00
N SER A 46 11.04 -8.60 2.00
CA SER A 46 11.92 -9.75 1.77
C SER A 46 13.28 -9.37 1.17
N GLU A 47 13.33 -8.29 0.38
CA GLU A 47 14.56 -7.77 -0.26
C GLU A 47 15.40 -6.93 0.71
N GLU A 48 14.76 -6.15 1.59
CA GLU A 48 15.42 -5.14 2.44
C GLU A 48 15.81 -5.65 3.84
N GLY A 49 15.58 -6.94 4.13
CA GLY A 49 16.03 -7.59 5.35
C GLY A 49 15.49 -6.94 6.63
N THR A 50 16.37 -6.43 7.49
CA THR A 50 16.04 -5.87 8.82
C THR A 50 15.74 -4.37 8.83
N LYS A 51 15.75 -3.70 7.67
CA LYS A 51 15.43 -2.27 7.60
C LYS A 51 14.01 -2.02 8.10
N LYS A 52 13.84 -0.90 8.80
CA LYS A 52 12.54 -0.46 9.32
C LYS A 52 11.72 0.20 8.21
N PHE A 53 10.46 -0.16 8.10
CA PHE A 53 9.53 0.43 7.13
C PHE A 53 8.60 1.43 7.83
N ILE A 54 8.35 2.54 7.14
CA ILE A 54 7.32 3.52 7.50
C ILE A 54 6.40 3.64 6.29
N TYR A 55 5.12 3.29 6.46
CA TYR A 55 4.13 3.34 5.39
C TYR A 55 3.10 4.42 5.69
N LEU A 56 2.91 5.37 4.76
CA LEU A 56 1.94 6.46 4.88
C LEU A 56 0.83 6.27 3.83
N GLY A 57 -0.41 6.57 4.21
CA GLY A 57 -1.53 6.49 3.28
C GLY A 57 -2.85 6.99 3.86
N ASP A 58 -3.84 7.14 2.99
CA ASP A 58 -5.18 7.66 3.32
C ASP A 58 -6.31 6.80 2.71
N GLY A 59 -6.08 6.20 1.53
CA GLY A 59 -7.09 5.48 0.77
C GLY A 59 -7.32 4.04 1.22
N ILE A 60 -8.46 3.47 0.82
CA ILE A 60 -8.80 2.07 1.11
C ILE A 60 -7.74 1.07 0.63
N GLY A 61 -7.05 1.39 -0.48
CA GLY A 61 -5.96 0.58 -1.03
C GLY A 61 -4.71 0.50 -0.14
N ASP A 62 -4.61 1.34 0.88
CA ASP A 62 -3.50 1.39 1.84
C ASP A 62 -3.71 0.47 3.05
N TYR A 63 -4.92 -0.08 3.21
CA TYR A 63 -5.18 -1.04 4.28
C TYR A 63 -4.47 -2.38 4.05
N CYS A 64 -4.45 -2.88 2.81
CA CYS A 64 -3.78 -4.13 2.50
C CYS A 64 -2.27 -4.12 2.84
N PRO A 65 -1.45 -3.14 2.40
CA PRO A 65 -0.04 -3.06 2.79
C PRO A 65 0.15 -2.84 4.29
N SER A 66 -0.73 -2.11 4.97
CA SER A 66 -0.66 -1.92 6.43
C SER A 66 -0.68 -3.25 7.20
N LEU A 67 -1.45 -4.23 6.72
CA LEU A 67 -1.52 -5.58 7.31
C LEU A 67 -0.27 -6.44 7.05
N LYS A 68 0.61 -6.02 6.15
CA LYS A 68 1.81 -6.77 5.75
C LYS A 68 3.08 -6.32 6.48
N LEU A 69 3.03 -5.17 7.14
CA LEU A 69 4.11 -4.65 7.96
C LEU A 69 4.38 -5.58 9.16
N ARG A 70 5.61 -5.55 9.65
CA ARG A 70 6.07 -6.40 10.75
C ARG A 70 6.02 -5.61 12.06
N GLU A 71 6.26 -6.31 13.15
CA GLU A 71 6.50 -5.67 14.44
C GLU A 71 7.75 -4.78 14.34
N GLY A 72 7.69 -3.58 14.94
CA GLY A 72 8.74 -2.57 14.87
C GLY A 72 8.71 -1.67 13.63
N ASP A 73 7.95 -2.03 12.59
CA ASP A 73 7.62 -1.13 11.48
C ASP A 73 6.53 -0.11 11.92
N HIS A 74 6.30 0.92 11.11
CA HIS A 74 5.33 1.98 11.38
C HIS A 74 4.32 2.12 10.24
N VAL A 75 3.06 2.32 10.58
CA VAL A 75 2.01 2.76 9.65
C VAL A 75 1.48 4.11 10.11
N MET A 76 1.29 5.02 9.16
CA MET A 76 0.77 6.36 9.42
C MET A 76 -0.50 6.60 8.60
N PRO A 77 -1.67 6.13 9.10
CA PRO A 77 -2.94 6.34 8.44
C PRO A 77 -3.44 7.77 8.62
N ARG A 78 -3.90 8.40 7.54
CA ARG A 78 -4.50 9.73 7.62
C ARG A 78 -5.88 9.67 8.28
N LYS A 79 -6.09 10.45 9.36
CA LYS A 79 -7.35 10.54 10.09
C LYS A 79 -8.48 11.01 9.19
N ASN A 80 -9.67 10.48 9.42
CA ASN A 80 -10.91 10.80 8.69
C ASN A 80 -10.87 10.40 7.20
N PHE A 81 -9.96 9.49 6.82
CA PHE A 81 -9.92 8.86 5.51
C PHE A 81 -10.10 7.34 5.63
N PRO A 82 -10.48 6.63 4.54
CA PRO A 82 -10.90 5.23 4.61
C PRO A 82 -9.91 4.26 5.27
N VAL A 83 -8.59 4.49 5.14
CA VAL A 83 -7.61 3.61 5.78
C VAL A 83 -7.65 3.71 7.31
N TRP A 84 -7.91 4.90 7.84
CA TRP A 84 -8.02 5.12 9.28
C TRP A 84 -9.24 4.39 9.85
N ASP A 85 -10.38 4.48 9.18
CA ASP A 85 -11.61 3.79 9.61
C ASP A 85 -11.41 2.27 9.67
N LEU A 86 -10.72 1.70 8.66
CA LEU A 86 -10.42 0.28 8.62
C LEU A 86 -9.43 -0.17 9.71
N ILE A 87 -8.36 0.60 9.92
CA ILE A 87 -7.37 0.29 10.96
C ILE A 87 -7.97 0.45 12.35
N SER A 88 -8.67 1.55 12.61
CA SER A 88 -9.27 1.87 13.90
C SER A 88 -10.39 0.90 14.29
N SER A 89 -11.08 0.30 13.32
CA SER A 89 -12.11 -0.72 13.58
C SER A 89 -11.56 -2.00 14.23
N ASN A 90 -10.31 -2.38 13.93
CA ASN A 90 -9.65 -3.53 14.55
C ASN A 90 -8.12 -3.39 14.50
N PRO A 91 -7.53 -2.53 15.36
CA PRO A 91 -6.11 -2.20 15.30
C PRO A 91 -5.21 -3.42 15.60
N ARG A 92 -5.74 -4.44 16.28
CA ARG A 92 -5.02 -5.69 16.59
C ARG A 92 -4.60 -6.49 15.36
N LEU A 93 -5.18 -6.21 14.19
CA LEU A 93 -4.75 -6.83 12.92
C LEU A 93 -3.46 -6.21 12.37
N ILE A 94 -3.09 -5.02 12.85
CA ILE A 94 -1.87 -4.32 12.46
C ILE A 94 -0.76 -4.68 13.44
N LYS A 95 0.32 -5.26 12.93
CA LYS A 95 1.52 -5.58 13.73
C LYS A 95 2.45 -4.39 13.92
N ALA A 96 2.43 -3.46 12.98
CA ALA A 96 3.20 -2.23 13.03
C ALA A 96 2.64 -1.25 14.08
N MET A 97 3.47 -0.32 14.52
CA MET A 97 3.01 0.80 15.34
C MET A 97 2.18 1.76 14.48
N ILE A 98 1.01 2.16 14.99
CA ILE A 98 0.08 3.06 14.30
C ILE A 98 0.32 4.49 14.78
N HIS A 99 0.52 5.42 13.84
CA HIS A 99 0.72 6.85 14.10
C HIS A 99 -0.22 7.65 13.20
N GLU A 100 -1.40 8.02 13.69
CA GLU A 100 -2.32 8.76 12.85
C GLU A 100 -1.86 10.20 12.59
N TRP A 101 -2.24 10.76 11.45
CA TRP A 101 -1.93 12.15 11.08
C TRP A 101 -3.11 12.80 10.38
N THR A 102 -3.25 14.12 10.46
CA THR A 102 -4.37 14.87 9.86
C THR A 102 -3.91 15.65 8.65
N ASP A 103 -2.79 16.36 8.81
CA ASP A 103 -2.16 17.19 7.79
C ASP A 103 -0.63 17.14 7.89
N GLY A 104 0.05 17.91 7.04
CA GLY A 104 1.51 17.90 6.99
C GLY A 104 2.19 18.39 8.28
N GLY A 105 1.51 19.21 9.08
CA GLY A 105 2.07 19.72 10.34
C GLY A 105 2.22 18.64 11.41
N ASP A 106 1.36 17.62 11.38
CA ASP A 106 1.47 16.45 12.28
C ASP A 106 2.70 15.56 11.94
N LEU A 107 3.33 15.77 10.78
CA LEU A 107 4.47 14.99 10.29
C LEU A 107 5.83 15.71 10.46
N GLU A 108 5.83 16.94 11.01
CA GLU A 108 7.03 17.76 11.24
C GLU A 108 7.76 17.44 12.55
#